data_AF-A0A923TH10-F1
#
_entry.id   AF-A0A923TH10-F1
#
_cell.length_a   1.000
_cell.length_b   1.000
_cell.length_c   1.000
_cell.angle_alpha   90.00
_cell.angle_beta   90.00
_cell.angle_gamma   90.00
#
_symmetry.space_group_name_H-M   'P 1'
#
loop_
_entity.id
_entity.type
_entity.pdbx_description
1 polymer ?
#
loop_
_entity_poly.entity_id
_entity_poly.type
_entity_poly.pdbx_seq_one_letter_code
_entity_poly.pdbx_strand_id
1 'polypeptide(L)'
;EARADLHFLPVDPFLVPFANHGTSLAEYPGQLLEGEELITAIAGPGAEVDLAGLYAGGTIVNGNRNSLGQDHWFANESFFVDYSLYDGERAVKSTYAAFHWNQKSFNESVQSAQRQLLLLNRPRKKIQPGKYKVYLAPAALSEISQVFDMGALSYREYKNGACAFKKLMEKQRTLSPLLSISENFKLGLTPRFNSLGELAAEHLPLVTEGVLQQLLVNSRSAKEYGVPGNFASSLWESPRALDIAPGTLSKSEILKQLGTGLYLSNLHYLNWSDLQNARVTGMTRYACMWVENGEIVAPIEDMRFDVSMLDVWGEDLLAVTDFTEVDPSVGTYYERALGGKKLPGMLVKNFSFTL
;
A
#
# COMPACT_ATOMS: atom_id res chain seq x y z
N GLU A 1 14.51 -1.40 -36.48
CA GLU A 1 13.42 -2.37 -36.67
C GLU A 1 12.07 -1.76 -36.36
N ALA A 2 11.66 -1.57 -35.09
CA ALA A 2 10.31 -1.09 -34.73
C ALA A 2 9.82 0.22 -35.39
N ARG A 3 10.72 1.16 -35.74
CA ARG A 3 10.33 2.41 -36.46
C ARG A 3 9.97 2.16 -37.93
N ALA A 4 10.54 1.14 -38.57
CA ALA A 4 10.22 0.79 -39.95
C ALA A 4 8.82 0.16 -40.05
N ASP A 5 8.38 -0.52 -38.97
CA ASP A 5 7.09 -1.20 -38.92
C ASP A 5 5.91 -0.25 -38.68
N LEU A 6 6.17 1.00 -38.25
CA LEU A 6 5.13 2.01 -37.98
C LEU A 6 4.17 2.22 -39.16
N HIS A 7 4.66 2.11 -40.39
CA HIS A 7 3.85 2.29 -41.60
C HIS A 7 2.82 1.17 -41.82
N PHE A 8 3.01 0.01 -41.20
CA PHE A 8 2.09 -1.13 -41.29
C PHE A 8 1.08 -1.17 -40.13
N LEU A 9 1.27 -0.35 -39.10
CA LEU A 9 0.35 -0.28 -37.97
C LEU A 9 -0.84 0.62 -38.30
N PRO A 10 -2.06 0.26 -37.86
CA PRO A 10 -3.19 1.16 -37.96
C PRO A 10 -2.95 2.42 -37.14
N VAL A 11 -3.55 3.54 -37.56
CA VAL A 11 -3.55 4.77 -36.76
C VAL A 11 -4.25 4.48 -35.43
N ASP A 12 -3.57 4.76 -34.32
CA ASP A 12 -4.18 4.68 -32.98
C ASP A 12 -5.00 5.96 -32.73
N PRO A 13 -6.35 5.90 -32.78
CA PRO A 13 -7.19 7.08 -32.58
C PRO A 13 -7.08 7.63 -31.15
N PHE A 14 -6.62 6.83 -30.20
CA PHE A 14 -6.53 7.18 -28.78
C PHE A 14 -5.11 7.56 -28.35
N LEU A 15 -4.16 7.62 -29.29
CA LEU A 15 -2.83 8.15 -29.03
C LEU A 15 -2.92 9.57 -28.48
N VAL A 16 -2.28 9.80 -27.33
CA VAL A 16 -2.16 11.12 -26.72
C VAL A 16 -0.85 11.74 -27.21
N PRO A 17 -0.90 12.82 -28.00
CA PRO A 17 0.33 13.48 -28.47
C PRO A 17 1.06 14.13 -27.31
N PHE A 18 2.38 14.26 -27.43
CA PHE A 18 3.13 15.10 -26.51
C PHE A 18 2.61 16.54 -26.56
N ALA A 19 2.46 17.15 -25.38
CA ALA A 19 2.12 18.54 -25.21
C ALA A 19 3.07 19.17 -24.17
N ASN A 20 3.05 20.49 -24.06
CA ASN A 20 3.72 21.19 -22.97
C ASN A 20 2.75 21.30 -21.77
N HIS A 21 2.96 20.48 -20.74
CA HIS A 21 2.19 20.53 -19.48
C HIS A 21 2.80 21.46 -18.42
N GLY A 22 3.76 22.31 -18.84
CA GLY A 22 4.35 23.37 -18.04
C GLY A 22 5.62 22.96 -17.33
N THR A 23 5.85 23.60 -16.18
CA THR A 23 7.06 23.43 -15.37
C THR A 23 6.69 23.21 -13.92
N SER A 24 7.39 22.31 -13.23
CA SER A 24 7.24 22.14 -11.78
C SER A 24 8.55 21.76 -11.12
N LEU A 25 8.75 22.24 -9.90
CA LEU A 25 9.86 21.86 -9.03
C LEU A 25 9.28 21.39 -7.69
N ALA A 26 9.62 20.19 -7.25
CA ALA A 26 9.26 19.67 -5.94
C ALA A 26 10.45 18.96 -5.32
N GLU A 27 10.89 19.40 -4.14
CA GLU A 27 12.05 18.86 -3.44
C GLU A 27 11.66 18.56 -1.98
N TYR A 28 11.97 17.34 -1.54
CA TYR A 28 11.69 16.85 -0.20
C TYR A 28 13.02 16.45 0.45
N PRO A 29 13.74 17.39 1.09
CA PRO A 29 15.02 17.11 1.72
C PRO A 29 14.85 16.19 2.93
N GLY A 30 15.91 15.46 3.25
CA GLY A 30 15.94 14.47 4.30
C GLY A 30 17.14 14.65 5.22
N GLN A 31 17.18 13.85 6.27
CA GLN A 31 18.31 13.75 7.19
C GLN A 31 18.62 12.26 7.36
N LEU A 32 19.57 11.77 6.57
CA LEU A 32 19.97 10.36 6.57
C LEU A 32 21.26 10.18 7.36
N LEU A 33 21.46 8.97 7.87
CA LEU A 33 22.78 8.60 8.40
C LEU A 33 23.71 8.21 7.26
N GLU A 34 25.01 8.46 7.45
CA GLU A 34 26.07 8.14 6.51
C GLU A 34 27.17 7.28 7.16
N GLY A 35 27.90 6.55 6.32
CA GLY A 35 29.13 5.85 6.71
C GLY A 35 28.97 4.92 7.93
N GLU A 36 29.90 5.03 8.88
CA GLU A 36 29.96 4.18 10.07
C GLU A 36 28.82 4.43 11.07
N GLU A 37 28.27 5.65 11.10
CA GLU A 37 27.15 5.99 11.99
C GLU A 37 25.91 5.18 11.62
N LEU A 38 25.59 5.08 10.32
CA LEU A 38 24.50 4.25 9.81
C LEU A 38 24.66 2.77 10.21
N ILE A 39 25.87 2.22 10.02
CA ILE A 39 26.15 0.81 10.34
C ILE A 39 25.93 0.57 11.83
N THR A 40 26.45 1.45 12.68
CA THR A 40 26.31 1.35 14.15
C THR A 40 24.85 1.47 14.58
N ALA A 41 24.13 2.41 13.98
CA ALA A 41 22.72 2.67 14.24
C ALA A 41 21.81 1.48 13.91
N ILE A 42 22.11 0.74 12.84
CA ILE A 42 21.35 -0.45 12.42
C ILE A 42 21.79 -1.71 13.18
N ALA A 43 23.10 -1.94 13.31
CA ALA A 43 23.65 -3.15 13.90
C ALA A 43 23.46 -3.21 15.42
N GLY A 44 23.52 -2.08 16.11
CA GLY A 44 23.40 -2.01 17.57
C GLY A 44 22.11 -2.65 18.11
N PRO A 45 20.92 -2.21 17.66
CA PRO A 45 19.63 -2.80 18.09
C PRO A 45 19.47 -4.28 17.70
N GLY A 46 20.14 -4.72 16.65
CA GLY A 46 20.13 -6.11 16.17
C GLY A 46 21.14 -7.03 16.86
N ALA A 47 21.98 -6.55 17.78
CA ALA A 47 23.13 -7.32 18.28
C ALA A 47 22.78 -8.65 18.98
N GLU A 48 21.57 -8.78 19.52
CA GLU A 48 21.10 -9.98 20.25
C GLU A 48 20.20 -10.90 19.43
N VAL A 49 19.98 -10.60 18.15
CA VAL A 49 19.12 -11.37 17.24
C VAL A 49 19.74 -11.49 15.87
N ASP A 50 19.39 -12.55 15.16
CA ASP A 50 19.80 -12.62 13.77
C ASP A 50 18.95 -11.66 12.92
N LEU A 51 19.59 -10.62 12.38
CA LEU A 51 18.99 -9.59 11.55
C LEU A 51 19.57 -9.66 10.14
N ALA A 52 18.72 -9.91 9.15
CA ALA A 52 19.06 -9.78 7.73
C ALA A 52 18.13 -8.79 7.05
N GLY A 53 18.67 -7.95 6.17
CA GLY A 53 17.88 -6.92 5.51
C GLY A 53 18.67 -6.08 4.53
N LEU A 54 18.01 -5.06 4.00
CA LEU A 54 18.54 -4.09 3.07
C LEU A 54 18.26 -2.68 3.58
N TYR A 55 19.31 -1.87 3.66
CA TYR A 55 19.18 -0.42 3.73
C TYR A 55 19.37 0.18 2.33
N ALA A 56 18.47 1.08 1.93
CA ALA A 56 18.66 1.90 0.75
C ALA A 56 18.28 3.35 1.06
N GLY A 57 19.29 4.23 1.11
CA GLY A 57 19.17 5.65 1.44
C GLY A 57 19.77 6.54 0.34
N GLY A 58 19.26 7.76 0.21
CA GLY A 58 19.81 8.79 -0.67
C GLY A 58 18.74 9.65 -1.33
N THR A 59 19.16 10.48 -2.28
CA THR A 59 18.27 11.24 -3.15
C THR A 59 17.76 10.35 -4.29
N ILE A 60 16.45 10.27 -4.51
CA ILE A 60 15.89 9.86 -5.81
C ILE A 60 15.39 11.10 -6.54
N VAL A 61 15.70 11.16 -7.83
CA VAL A 61 15.26 12.22 -8.73
C VAL A 61 14.39 11.62 -9.84
N ASN A 62 13.29 12.28 -10.16
CA ASN A 62 12.54 12.04 -11.37
C ASN A 62 12.37 13.35 -12.15
N GLY A 63 12.67 13.31 -13.45
CA GLY A 63 12.54 14.46 -14.34
C GLY A 63 11.72 14.11 -15.57
N ASN A 64 10.81 14.99 -15.98
CA ASN A 64 10.04 14.83 -17.21
C ASN A 64 10.19 16.08 -18.07
N ARG A 65 10.82 15.94 -19.25
CA ARG A 65 11.11 17.03 -20.19
C ARG A 65 10.75 16.61 -21.61
N ASN A 66 10.30 17.56 -22.43
CA ASN A 66 10.07 17.31 -23.85
C ASN A 66 10.42 18.53 -24.71
N SER A 67 10.49 18.32 -26.03
CA SER A 67 10.88 19.34 -27.01
C SER A 67 9.87 20.49 -27.18
N LEU A 68 8.70 20.41 -26.55
CA LEU A 68 7.68 21.48 -26.56
C LEU A 68 7.85 22.46 -25.38
N GLY A 69 8.91 22.29 -24.57
CA GLY A 69 9.25 23.18 -23.46
C GLY A 69 8.72 22.75 -22.10
N GLN A 70 8.25 21.52 -21.96
CA GLN A 70 7.89 20.93 -20.67
C GLN A 70 9.15 20.69 -19.82
N ASP A 71 9.09 21.03 -18.53
CA ASP A 71 10.19 20.78 -17.59
C ASP A 71 9.71 20.53 -16.15
N HIS A 72 9.61 19.26 -15.78
CA HIS A 72 9.28 18.86 -14.43
C HIS A 72 10.47 18.23 -13.71
N TRP A 73 10.66 18.62 -12.46
CA TRP A 73 11.63 18.06 -11.54
C TRP A 73 10.97 17.67 -10.23
N PHE A 74 11.27 16.46 -9.78
CA PHE A 74 10.92 15.95 -8.46
C PHE A 74 12.18 15.33 -7.85
N ALA A 75 12.47 15.66 -6.60
CA ALA A 75 13.51 15.00 -5.83
C ALA A 75 13.02 14.72 -4.41
N ASN A 76 13.34 13.53 -3.89
CA ASN A 76 13.21 13.27 -2.46
C ASN A 76 14.46 12.61 -1.88
N GLU A 77 14.79 13.00 -0.67
CA GLU A 77 15.82 12.37 0.15
C GLU A 77 15.11 11.52 1.20
N SER A 78 15.22 10.22 1.05
CA SER A 78 14.53 9.25 1.90
C SER A 78 15.36 7.99 2.04
N PHE A 79 14.99 7.15 2.99
CA PHE A 79 15.59 5.84 3.16
C PHE A 79 14.54 4.81 3.59
N PHE A 80 14.88 3.55 3.41
CA PHE A 80 14.24 2.45 4.09
C PHE A 80 15.27 1.46 4.65
N VAL A 81 14.87 0.75 5.70
CA VAL A 81 15.46 -0.49 6.20
C VAL A 81 14.37 -1.54 6.09
N ASP A 82 14.46 -2.45 5.10
CA ASP A 82 13.59 -3.63 4.99
C ASP A 82 14.34 -4.80 5.59
N TYR A 83 13.86 -5.36 6.69
CA TYR A 83 14.59 -6.36 7.46
C TYR A 83 13.71 -7.47 7.99
N SER A 84 14.35 -8.59 8.29
CA SER A 84 13.76 -9.72 8.98
C SER A 84 14.62 -10.10 10.18
N LEU A 85 13.95 -10.39 11.29
CA LEU A 85 14.56 -11.05 12.44
C LEU A 85 14.19 -12.53 12.39
N TYR A 86 15.14 -13.43 12.62
CA TYR A 86 14.92 -14.87 12.57
C TYR A 86 15.48 -15.63 13.78
N ASP A 87 14.87 -16.78 14.07
CA ASP A 87 15.26 -17.70 15.16
C ASP A 87 15.42 -19.16 14.66
N GLY A 88 15.84 -19.31 13.40
CA GLY A 88 15.87 -20.58 12.68
C GLY A 88 14.80 -20.61 11.59
N GLU A 89 13.74 -21.41 11.78
CA GLU A 89 12.66 -21.57 10.77
C GLU A 89 11.62 -20.44 10.76
N ARG A 90 11.67 -19.52 11.72
CA ARG A 90 10.66 -18.46 11.86
C ARG A 90 11.30 -17.11 11.64
N ALA A 91 10.50 -16.21 11.09
CA ALA A 91 10.92 -14.85 10.82
C ALA A 91 9.79 -13.87 11.10
N VAL A 92 10.17 -12.68 11.57
CA VAL A 92 9.33 -11.49 11.59
C VAL A 92 9.91 -10.51 10.59
N LYS A 93 9.09 -10.08 9.62
CA LYS A 93 9.46 -9.04 8.66
C LYS A 93 8.99 -7.67 9.16
N SER A 94 9.81 -6.65 8.99
CA SER A 94 9.47 -5.26 9.30
C SER A 94 10.17 -4.32 8.34
N THR A 95 9.56 -3.16 8.10
CA THR A 95 10.13 -2.09 7.30
C THR A 95 10.14 -0.82 8.14
N TYR A 96 11.28 -0.13 8.17
CA TYR A 96 11.40 1.21 8.74
C TYR A 96 11.80 2.19 7.66
N ALA A 97 11.01 3.23 7.42
CA ALA A 97 11.30 4.23 6.39
C ALA A 97 10.89 5.62 6.81
N ALA A 98 11.68 6.61 6.41
CA ALA A 98 11.44 8.01 6.69
C ALA A 98 12.24 8.91 5.76
N PHE A 99 11.95 10.21 5.84
CA PHE A 99 12.80 11.28 5.31
C PHE A 99 13.89 11.68 6.31
N HIS A 100 13.62 11.53 7.61
CA HIS A 100 14.52 11.95 8.70
C HIS A 100 14.80 10.74 9.60
N TRP A 101 16.08 10.42 9.78
CA TRP A 101 16.48 9.33 10.67
C TRP A 101 16.07 9.64 12.11
N ASN A 102 15.55 8.63 12.79
CA ASN A 102 15.20 8.71 14.20
C ASN A 102 15.59 7.39 14.87
N GLN A 103 16.69 7.43 15.63
CA GLN A 103 17.22 6.23 16.26
C GLN A 103 16.21 5.61 17.24
N LYS A 104 15.45 6.42 17.96
CA LYS A 104 14.45 5.92 18.92
C LYS A 104 13.35 5.15 18.21
N SER A 105 12.80 5.69 17.12
CA SER A 105 11.77 5.02 16.32
C SER A 105 12.27 3.73 15.67
N PHE A 106 13.50 3.71 15.17
CA PHE A 106 14.11 2.49 14.65
C PHE A 106 14.27 1.43 15.75
N ASN A 107 14.80 1.82 16.92
CA ASN A 107 14.92 0.91 18.08
C ASN A 107 13.58 0.34 18.50
N GLU A 108 12.53 1.17 18.55
CA GLU A 108 11.16 0.72 18.88
C GLU A 108 10.64 -0.30 17.85
N SER A 109 10.93 -0.11 16.57
CA SER A 109 10.58 -1.06 15.50
C SER A 109 11.30 -2.40 15.68
N VAL A 110 12.61 -2.39 15.91
CA VAL A 110 13.40 -3.61 16.17
C VAL A 110 12.92 -4.33 17.42
N GLN A 111 12.73 -3.61 18.54
CA GLN A 111 12.20 -4.19 19.78
C GLN A 111 10.80 -4.78 19.60
N SER A 112 9.95 -4.14 18.77
CA SER A 112 8.63 -4.69 18.44
C SER A 112 8.74 -5.99 17.66
N ALA A 113 9.62 -6.05 16.65
CA ALA A 113 9.89 -7.26 15.89
C ALA A 113 10.49 -8.38 16.77
N GLN A 114 11.38 -8.05 17.72
CA GLN A 114 11.93 -9.00 18.69
C GLN A 114 10.84 -9.59 19.60
N ARG A 115 9.93 -8.75 20.13
CA ARG A 115 8.78 -9.22 20.93
C ARG A 115 7.88 -10.15 20.11
N GLN A 116 7.62 -9.82 18.85
CA GLN A 116 6.84 -10.70 17.96
C GLN A 116 7.56 -12.02 17.69
N LEU A 117 8.88 -12.00 17.47
CA LEU A 117 9.67 -13.20 17.25
C LEU A 117 9.64 -14.11 18.48
N LEU A 118 9.75 -13.56 19.69
CA LEU A 118 9.59 -14.32 20.94
C LEU A 118 8.21 -14.98 21.05
N LEU A 119 7.15 -14.33 20.57
CA LEU A 119 5.81 -14.93 20.56
C LEU A 119 5.71 -16.11 19.58
N LEU A 120 6.50 -16.12 18.50
CA LEU A 120 6.58 -17.24 17.57
C LEU A 120 7.18 -18.51 18.19
N ASN A 121 7.83 -18.41 19.37
CA ASN A 121 8.29 -19.56 20.15
C ASN A 121 7.18 -20.39 20.80
N ARG A 122 5.97 -19.83 20.90
CA ARG A 122 4.84 -20.56 21.45
C ARG A 122 4.35 -21.62 20.44
N PRO A 123 3.75 -22.72 20.92
CA PRO A 123 3.12 -23.70 20.03
C PRO A 123 2.12 -23.02 19.08
N ARG A 124 2.22 -23.34 17.78
CA ARG A 124 1.29 -22.81 16.79
C ARG A 124 -0.11 -23.36 17.05
N LYS A 125 -1.10 -22.48 16.99
CA LYS A 125 -2.51 -22.83 17.09
C LYS A 125 -3.07 -23.03 15.69
N LYS A 126 -3.50 -24.26 15.41
CA LYS A 126 -4.35 -24.53 14.24
C LYS A 126 -5.75 -23.96 14.51
N ILE A 127 -6.23 -23.08 13.64
CA ILE A 127 -7.59 -22.56 13.69
C ILE A 127 -8.46 -23.32 12.68
N GLN A 128 -9.77 -23.33 12.90
CA GLN A 128 -10.71 -23.93 11.95
C GLN A 128 -11.08 -22.92 10.85
N PRO A 129 -11.37 -23.36 9.62
CA PRO A 129 -11.98 -22.50 8.62
C PRO A 129 -13.25 -21.84 9.17
N GLY A 130 -13.48 -20.57 8.81
CA GLY A 130 -14.61 -19.81 9.33
C GLY A 130 -14.40 -18.30 9.24
N LYS A 131 -15.40 -17.57 9.74
CA LYS A 131 -15.36 -16.10 9.84
C LYS A 131 -14.88 -15.69 11.22
N TYR A 132 -13.90 -14.80 11.26
CA TYR A 132 -13.31 -14.31 12.50
C TYR A 132 -13.26 -12.80 12.52
N LYS A 133 -13.32 -12.24 13.74
CA LYS A 133 -12.93 -10.86 13.96
C LYS A 133 -11.41 -10.76 13.85
N VAL A 134 -10.92 -9.78 13.11
CA VAL A 134 -9.49 -9.60 12.88
C VAL A 134 -9.07 -8.15 13.04
N TYR A 135 -7.85 -7.94 13.49
CA TYR A 135 -7.12 -6.70 13.31
C TYR A 135 -6.12 -6.87 12.17
N LEU A 136 -6.26 -6.05 11.13
CA LEU A 136 -5.30 -5.89 10.05
C LEU A 136 -4.30 -4.81 10.47
N ALA A 137 -3.05 -5.17 10.71
CA ALA A 137 -1.99 -4.18 10.91
C ALA A 137 -1.75 -3.37 9.62
N PRO A 138 -1.13 -2.18 9.69
CA PRO A 138 -0.84 -1.37 8.50
C PRO A 138 -0.17 -2.12 7.36
N ALA A 139 0.80 -2.99 7.66
CA ALA A 139 1.46 -3.83 6.66
C ALA A 139 0.49 -4.85 6.00
N ALA A 140 -0.38 -5.51 6.76
CA ALA A 140 -1.43 -6.38 6.22
C ALA A 140 -2.44 -5.59 5.36
N LEU A 141 -2.79 -4.37 5.75
CA LEU A 141 -3.65 -3.50 4.94
C LEU A 141 -2.95 -3.07 3.65
N SER A 142 -1.63 -2.84 3.68
CA SER A 142 -0.86 -2.51 2.47
C SER A 142 -0.95 -3.58 1.41
N GLU A 143 -0.82 -4.85 1.82
CA GLU A 143 -1.02 -5.99 0.94
C GLU A 143 -2.43 -5.98 0.32
N ILE A 144 -3.48 -5.83 1.14
CA ILE A 144 -4.87 -5.74 0.66
C ILE A 144 -5.07 -4.57 -0.30
N SER A 145 -4.41 -3.44 -0.09
CA SER A 145 -4.53 -2.26 -0.96
C SER A 145 -4.04 -2.48 -2.39
N GLN A 146 -3.29 -3.56 -2.66
CA GLN A 146 -2.84 -3.92 -4.01
C GLN A 146 -4.01 -4.17 -4.97
N VAL A 147 -5.24 -4.38 -4.48
CA VAL A 147 -6.44 -4.40 -5.31
C VAL A 147 -6.59 -3.17 -6.20
N PHE A 148 -6.11 -2.00 -5.76
CA PHE A 148 -6.14 -0.79 -6.58
C PHE A 148 -5.19 -0.86 -7.77
N ASP A 149 -4.03 -1.49 -7.59
CA ASP A 149 -3.06 -1.77 -8.65
C ASP A 149 -3.60 -2.80 -9.65
N MET A 150 -4.56 -3.63 -9.22
CA MET A 150 -5.27 -4.61 -10.03
C MET A 150 -6.59 -4.09 -10.62
N GLY A 151 -6.73 -2.76 -10.78
CA GLY A 151 -7.84 -2.14 -11.52
C GLY A 151 -9.11 -1.86 -10.71
N ALA A 152 -9.10 -1.99 -9.38
CA ALA A 152 -10.29 -1.75 -8.57
C ALA A 152 -10.87 -0.32 -8.72
N LEU A 153 -10.05 0.68 -9.04
CA LEU A 153 -10.48 2.07 -9.22
C LEU A 153 -10.21 2.63 -10.63
N SER A 154 -9.89 1.78 -11.61
CA SER A 154 -9.63 2.21 -12.99
C SER A 154 -10.93 2.45 -13.77
N TYR A 155 -11.01 3.58 -14.44
CA TYR A 155 -12.12 3.89 -15.34
C TYR A 155 -12.09 3.05 -16.63
N ARG A 156 -10.90 2.78 -17.17
CA ARG A 156 -10.69 1.84 -18.27
C ARG A 156 -11.23 0.46 -17.92
N GLU A 157 -10.85 -0.08 -16.76
CA GLU A 157 -11.36 -1.39 -16.34
C GLU A 157 -12.87 -1.34 -16.07
N TYR A 158 -13.42 -0.21 -15.63
CA TYR A 158 -14.87 -0.05 -15.49
C TYR A 158 -15.58 -0.15 -16.85
N LYS A 159 -15.06 0.53 -17.87
CA LYS A 159 -15.58 0.47 -19.24
C LYS A 159 -15.44 -0.92 -19.87
N ASN A 160 -14.38 -1.65 -19.53
CA ASN A 160 -14.13 -3.02 -19.99
C ASN A 160 -14.88 -4.09 -19.18
N GLY A 161 -15.60 -3.72 -18.12
CA GLY A 161 -16.32 -4.66 -17.26
C GLY A 161 -15.43 -5.45 -16.27
N ALA A 162 -14.18 -5.02 -16.09
CA ALA A 162 -13.16 -5.62 -15.23
C ALA A 162 -12.84 -4.79 -13.97
N CYS A 163 -13.61 -3.74 -13.65
CA CYS A 163 -13.45 -2.98 -12.42
C CYS A 163 -14.11 -3.70 -11.23
N ALA A 164 -13.31 -4.12 -10.25
CA ALA A 164 -13.80 -4.78 -9.05
C ALA A 164 -14.81 -3.93 -8.26
N PHE A 165 -14.66 -2.59 -8.25
CA PHE A 165 -15.54 -1.68 -7.51
C PHE A 165 -16.66 -1.07 -8.38
N LYS A 166 -16.98 -1.70 -9.51
CA LYS A 166 -18.11 -1.33 -10.36
C LYS A 166 -19.43 -1.14 -9.57
N LYS A 167 -19.70 -1.97 -8.55
CA LYS A 167 -20.91 -1.87 -7.72
C LYS A 167 -20.98 -0.57 -6.90
N LEU A 168 -19.84 0.04 -6.58
CA LEU A 168 -19.80 1.36 -5.94
C LEU A 168 -20.19 2.47 -6.94
N MET A 169 -19.66 2.41 -8.16
CA MET A 169 -20.03 3.34 -9.26
C MET A 169 -21.51 3.26 -9.60
N GLU A 170 -22.07 2.06 -9.63
CA GLU A 170 -23.48 1.80 -9.93
C GLU A 170 -24.40 2.03 -8.72
N LYS A 171 -23.84 2.48 -7.58
CA LYS A 171 -24.56 2.77 -6.33
C LYS A 171 -25.36 1.57 -5.79
N GLN A 172 -24.92 0.35 -6.11
CA GLN A 172 -25.50 -0.89 -5.58
C GLN A 172 -24.92 -1.25 -4.21
N ARG A 173 -23.73 -0.70 -3.89
CA ARG A 173 -23.02 -0.89 -2.62
C ARG A 173 -22.39 0.45 -2.21
N THR A 174 -22.18 0.62 -0.92
CA THR A 174 -21.34 1.68 -0.33
C THR A 174 -20.31 1.04 0.59
N LEU A 175 -19.22 1.75 0.85
CA LEU A 175 -18.25 1.36 1.86
C LEU A 175 -18.63 1.99 3.22
N SER A 176 -17.85 1.69 4.26
CA SER A 176 -18.08 2.22 5.60
C SER A 176 -17.82 3.72 5.66
N PRO A 177 -18.62 4.50 6.40
CA PRO A 177 -18.33 5.91 6.70
C PRO A 177 -16.96 6.13 7.37
N LEU A 178 -16.39 5.09 7.98
CA LEU A 178 -15.07 5.13 8.59
C LEU A 178 -13.92 5.18 7.57
N LEU A 179 -14.19 4.99 6.28
CA LEU A 179 -13.17 4.85 5.25
C LEU A 179 -13.12 6.06 4.33
N SER A 180 -11.94 6.69 4.26
CA SER A 180 -11.61 7.68 3.24
C SER A 180 -10.27 7.32 2.59
N ILE A 181 -10.24 7.37 1.27
CA ILE A 181 -9.10 6.97 0.42
C ILE A 181 -8.83 8.10 -0.57
N SER A 182 -7.57 8.47 -0.76
CA SER A 182 -7.16 9.53 -1.68
C SER A 182 -5.83 9.23 -2.37
N GLU A 183 -5.56 9.95 -3.47
CA GLU A 183 -4.17 10.26 -3.82
C GLU A 183 -3.72 11.49 -3.04
N ASN A 184 -2.59 11.41 -2.35
CA ASN A 184 -2.01 12.51 -1.60
C ASN A 184 -0.54 12.70 -1.95
N PHE A 185 -0.26 13.53 -2.95
CA PHE A 185 1.11 13.81 -3.37
C PHE A 185 1.89 14.71 -2.40
N LYS A 186 1.23 15.30 -1.39
CA LYS A 186 1.92 16.03 -0.30
C LYS A 186 2.81 15.10 0.55
N LEU A 187 2.61 13.79 0.46
CA LEU A 187 3.44 12.80 1.13
C LEU A 187 4.89 12.81 0.63
N GLY A 188 5.16 13.38 -0.57
CA GLY A 188 6.52 13.45 -1.12
C GLY A 188 7.12 12.09 -1.48
N LEU A 189 6.29 11.04 -1.61
CA LEU A 189 6.73 9.69 -1.96
C LEU A 189 6.95 9.50 -3.47
N THR A 190 6.24 10.27 -4.29
CA THR A 190 6.24 10.14 -5.77
C THR A 190 5.91 11.48 -6.43
N PRO A 191 6.34 11.74 -7.68
CA PRO A 191 5.95 12.94 -8.42
C PRO A 191 4.46 13.00 -8.75
N ARG A 192 3.92 14.24 -8.77
CA ARG A 192 2.57 14.55 -9.26
C ARG A 192 2.42 14.34 -10.77
N PHE A 193 3.47 14.67 -11.53
CA PHE A 193 3.44 14.51 -12.97
C PHE A 193 3.48 13.02 -13.36
N ASN A 194 2.68 12.62 -14.34
CA ASN A 194 2.71 11.25 -14.87
C ASN A 194 3.78 11.10 -15.97
N SER A 195 3.81 9.97 -16.69
CA SER A 195 4.78 9.74 -17.77
C SER A 195 4.65 10.71 -18.96
N LEU A 196 3.50 11.36 -19.13
CA LEU A 196 3.29 12.40 -20.15
C LEU A 196 3.68 13.80 -19.64
N GLY A 197 3.96 13.94 -18.34
CA GLY A 197 4.20 15.22 -17.67
C GLY A 197 2.95 15.90 -17.14
N GLU A 198 1.79 15.24 -17.20
CA GLU A 198 0.55 15.85 -16.77
C GLU A 198 0.48 15.91 -15.24
N LEU A 199 0.26 17.11 -14.70
CA LEU A 199 0.23 17.36 -13.27
C LEU A 199 -1.13 17.01 -12.66
N ALA A 200 -1.21 15.89 -11.95
CA ALA A 200 -2.37 15.57 -11.12
C ALA A 200 -2.59 16.62 -10.02
N ALA A 201 -3.83 16.70 -9.51
CA ALA A 201 -4.14 17.45 -8.30
C ALA A 201 -3.26 16.99 -7.15
N GLU A 202 -2.85 17.91 -6.28
CA GLU A 202 -1.98 17.59 -5.15
C GLU A 202 -2.64 16.62 -4.15
N HIS A 203 -3.95 16.74 -3.99
CA HIS A 203 -4.79 15.81 -3.24
C HIS A 203 -6.04 15.51 -4.06
N LEU A 204 -6.35 14.22 -4.23
CA LEU A 204 -7.45 13.73 -5.05
C LEU A 204 -8.29 12.73 -4.25
N PRO A 205 -9.49 13.09 -3.76
CA PRO A 205 -10.34 12.16 -3.05
C PRO A 205 -10.84 11.07 -4.02
N LEU A 206 -10.67 9.80 -3.64
CA LEU A 206 -11.19 8.64 -4.38
C LEU A 206 -12.43 8.09 -3.69
N VAL A 207 -12.36 7.95 -2.36
CA VAL A 207 -13.49 7.61 -1.48
C VAL A 207 -13.50 8.60 -0.32
N THR A 208 -14.67 9.13 0.00
CA THR A 208 -14.87 10.03 1.16
C THR A 208 -16.01 9.47 1.99
N GLU A 209 -15.72 9.13 3.24
CA GLU A 209 -16.68 8.56 4.19
C GLU A 209 -17.52 7.43 3.58
N GLY A 210 -16.83 6.48 2.93
CA GLY A 210 -17.42 5.31 2.31
C GLY A 210 -18.09 5.55 0.95
N VAL A 211 -18.17 6.80 0.49
CA VAL A 211 -18.77 7.18 -0.79
C VAL A 211 -17.68 7.36 -1.85
N LEU A 212 -17.77 6.58 -2.93
CA LEU A 212 -16.90 6.72 -4.09
C LEU A 212 -17.11 8.09 -4.76
N GLN A 213 -16.05 8.87 -4.86
CA GLN A 213 -16.07 10.21 -5.45
C GLN A 213 -15.78 10.16 -6.95
N GLN A 214 -14.78 9.38 -7.34
CA GLN A 214 -14.33 9.26 -8.72
C GLN A 214 -13.41 8.06 -8.94
N LEU A 215 -13.33 7.61 -10.19
CA LEU A 215 -12.34 6.66 -10.66
C LEU A 215 -11.08 7.39 -11.14
N LEU A 216 -9.99 6.63 -11.28
CA LEU A 216 -8.77 7.08 -11.90
C LEU A 216 -8.91 6.99 -13.42
N VAL A 217 -8.55 8.08 -14.10
CA VAL A 217 -8.71 8.27 -15.54
C VAL A 217 -7.43 8.89 -16.10
N ASN A 218 -6.69 8.14 -16.91
CA ASN A 218 -5.55 8.68 -17.65
C ASN A 218 -6.00 9.33 -18.96
N SER A 219 -5.11 10.08 -19.62
CA SER A 219 -5.48 10.86 -20.81
C SER A 219 -5.83 10.04 -22.03
N ARG A 220 -5.33 8.79 -22.13
CA ARG A 220 -5.74 7.86 -23.19
C ARG A 220 -7.20 7.48 -23.00
N SER A 221 -7.58 7.05 -21.80
CA SER A 221 -8.95 6.66 -21.47
C SER A 221 -9.91 7.85 -21.46
N ALA A 222 -9.46 9.03 -21.04
CA ALA A 222 -10.20 10.28 -21.18
C ALA A 222 -10.57 10.56 -22.65
N LYS A 223 -9.58 10.43 -23.55
CA LYS A 223 -9.76 10.60 -25.00
C LYS A 223 -10.66 9.51 -25.60
N GLU A 224 -10.45 8.25 -25.22
CA GLU A 224 -11.19 7.10 -25.72
C GLU A 224 -12.69 7.16 -25.37
N TYR A 225 -13.01 7.53 -24.12
CA TYR A 225 -14.37 7.50 -23.62
C TYR A 225 -15.06 8.86 -23.53
N GLY A 226 -14.37 9.94 -23.93
CA GLY A 226 -14.93 11.30 -23.93
C GLY A 226 -15.26 11.81 -22.52
N VAL A 227 -14.42 11.50 -21.54
CA VAL A 227 -14.61 11.91 -20.13
C VAL A 227 -13.43 12.74 -19.63
N PRO A 228 -13.61 13.55 -18.56
CA PRO A 228 -12.49 14.25 -17.93
C PRO A 228 -11.44 13.27 -17.40
N GLY A 229 -10.17 13.53 -17.70
CA GLY A 229 -9.03 12.85 -17.09
C GLY A 229 -8.66 13.47 -15.74
N ASN A 230 -8.09 12.67 -14.82
CA ASN A 230 -7.46 13.17 -13.59
C ASN A 230 -5.94 12.88 -13.55
N PHE A 231 -5.37 12.61 -14.73
CA PHE A 231 -3.94 12.41 -14.94
C PHE A 231 -3.38 11.23 -14.14
N ALA A 232 -4.17 10.18 -13.99
CA ALA A 232 -3.77 8.92 -13.37
C ALA A 232 -2.58 8.26 -14.09
N SER A 233 -2.05 7.18 -13.50
CA SER A 233 -0.96 6.42 -14.11
C SER A 233 -1.32 5.91 -15.51
N SER A 234 -0.39 6.06 -16.45
CA SER A 234 -0.60 5.77 -17.87
C SER A 234 -0.77 4.27 -18.17
N LEU A 235 -0.19 3.40 -17.34
CA LEU A 235 -0.24 1.94 -17.53
C LEU A 235 -1.53 1.33 -16.97
N TRP A 236 -1.86 1.62 -15.71
CA TRP A 236 -2.83 0.84 -14.94
C TRP A 236 -4.00 1.64 -14.36
N GLU A 237 -3.99 2.98 -14.48
CA GLU A 237 -4.95 3.86 -13.77
C GLU A 237 -5.09 3.49 -12.30
N SER A 238 -3.94 3.32 -11.65
CA SER A 238 -3.81 2.99 -10.23
C SER A 238 -3.30 4.20 -9.42
N PRO A 239 -3.57 4.23 -8.10
CA PRO A 239 -3.01 5.25 -7.23
C PRO A 239 -1.48 5.19 -7.23
N ARG A 240 -0.85 6.34 -7.42
CA ARG A 240 0.59 6.57 -7.29
C ARG A 240 0.96 7.02 -5.87
N ALA A 241 0.05 7.71 -5.19
CA ALA A 241 0.28 8.27 -3.85
C ALA A 241 -0.86 7.91 -2.88
N LEU A 242 -1.10 6.61 -2.68
CA LEU A 242 -2.23 6.14 -1.86
C LEU A 242 -2.13 6.61 -0.41
N ASP A 243 -3.20 7.26 0.06
CA ASP A 243 -3.39 7.67 1.45
C ASP A 243 -4.77 7.23 1.93
N ILE A 244 -4.79 6.37 2.93
CA ILE A 244 -6.01 5.99 3.65
C ILE A 244 -6.03 6.74 4.98
N ALA A 245 -7.09 7.50 5.21
CA ALA A 245 -7.20 8.37 6.37
C ALA A 245 -7.24 7.56 7.69
N PRO A 246 -6.66 8.09 8.79
CA PRO A 246 -6.79 7.50 10.11
C PRO A 246 -8.23 7.64 10.64
N GLY A 247 -8.57 6.79 11.61
CA GLY A 247 -9.79 6.86 12.40
C GLY A 247 -9.50 7.25 13.84
N THR A 248 -10.07 6.51 14.79
CA THR A 248 -10.06 6.84 16.23
C THR A 248 -9.60 5.70 17.13
N LEU A 249 -9.26 4.53 16.59
CA LEU A 249 -8.81 3.39 17.39
C LEU A 249 -7.35 3.57 17.81
N SER A 250 -7.12 3.88 19.09
CA SER A 250 -5.76 3.99 19.62
C SER A 250 -5.02 2.66 19.68
N LYS A 251 -3.69 2.72 19.53
CA LYS A 251 -2.81 1.54 19.54
C LYS A 251 -2.98 0.65 20.79
N SER A 252 -3.20 1.24 21.96
CA SER A 252 -3.39 0.51 23.22
C SER A 252 -4.74 -0.22 23.31
N GLU A 253 -5.76 0.24 22.58
CA GLU A 253 -7.09 -0.35 22.61
C GLU A 253 -7.31 -1.43 21.55
N ILE A 254 -6.36 -1.64 20.62
CA ILE A 254 -6.49 -2.62 19.52
C ILE A 254 -6.84 -4.01 20.04
N LEU A 255 -6.04 -4.56 20.96
CA LEU A 255 -6.25 -5.93 21.44
C LEU A 255 -7.55 -6.04 22.26
N LYS A 256 -7.81 -5.04 23.11
CA LYS A 256 -9.04 -4.98 23.91
C LYS A 256 -10.28 -4.93 23.03
N GLN A 257 -10.29 -4.12 21.97
CA GLN A 257 -11.40 -4.07 21.02
C GLN A 257 -11.48 -5.32 20.14
N LEU A 258 -10.35 -5.93 19.77
CA LEU A 258 -10.33 -7.21 19.08
C LEU A 258 -11.01 -8.31 19.94
N GLY A 259 -10.77 -8.34 21.24
CA GLY A 259 -11.33 -9.34 22.14
C GLY A 259 -10.78 -10.72 21.78
N THR A 260 -11.63 -11.61 21.25
CA THR A 260 -11.21 -12.90 20.73
C THR A 260 -11.24 -12.90 19.21
N GLY A 261 -10.10 -13.19 18.57
CA GLY A 261 -9.94 -13.07 17.12
C GLY A 261 -8.49 -13.23 16.68
N LEU A 262 -8.15 -12.64 15.54
CA LEU A 262 -6.78 -12.70 15.01
C LEU A 262 -6.15 -11.33 14.85
N TYR A 263 -4.89 -11.23 15.23
CA TYR A 263 -4.01 -10.12 14.87
C TYR A 263 -3.21 -10.53 13.63
N LEU A 264 -3.51 -9.92 12.48
CA LEU A 264 -2.86 -10.22 11.21
C LEU A 264 -1.79 -9.15 10.94
N SER A 265 -0.53 -9.53 11.14
CA SER A 265 0.61 -8.62 10.94
C SER A 265 0.90 -8.39 9.47
N ASN A 266 0.91 -9.47 8.67
CA ASN A 266 1.22 -9.45 7.25
C ASN A 266 0.36 -10.46 6.50
N LEU A 267 0.11 -10.17 5.23
CA LEU A 267 -0.54 -11.07 4.29
C LEU A 267 0.39 -11.30 3.09
N HIS A 268 0.08 -12.25 2.23
CA HIS A 268 0.88 -12.53 1.05
C HIS A 268 0.06 -13.25 -0.03
N TYR A 269 0.55 -13.19 -1.28
CA TYR A 269 -0.03 -13.87 -2.45
C TYR A 269 -1.49 -13.47 -2.73
N LEU A 270 -1.78 -12.16 -2.74
CA LEU A 270 -3.12 -11.68 -3.02
C LEU A 270 -3.43 -11.74 -4.52
N ASN A 271 -4.63 -12.20 -4.86
CA ASN A 271 -5.16 -12.15 -6.21
C ASN A 271 -6.70 -12.14 -6.18
N TRP A 272 -7.34 -11.70 -7.27
CA TRP A 272 -8.78 -11.80 -7.44
C TRP A 272 -9.19 -13.27 -7.53
N SER A 273 -10.03 -13.73 -6.61
CA SER A 273 -10.72 -15.01 -6.74
C SER A 273 -12.06 -14.86 -7.46
N ASP A 274 -12.72 -13.71 -7.28
CA ASP A 274 -13.92 -13.32 -8.02
C ASP A 274 -13.96 -11.78 -8.15
N LEU A 275 -13.53 -11.30 -9.32
CA LEU A 275 -13.44 -9.88 -9.64
C LEU A 275 -14.79 -9.17 -9.54
N GLN A 276 -15.89 -9.80 -9.98
CA GLN A 276 -17.22 -9.16 -10.07
C GLN A 276 -17.83 -8.90 -8.69
N ASN A 277 -17.41 -9.67 -7.69
CA ASN A 277 -17.80 -9.50 -6.30
C ASN A 277 -16.67 -8.92 -5.44
N ALA A 278 -15.62 -8.39 -6.08
CA ALA A 278 -14.42 -7.86 -5.44
C ALA A 278 -13.82 -8.81 -4.39
N ARG A 279 -13.84 -10.12 -4.67
CA ARG A 279 -13.30 -11.13 -3.77
C ARG A 279 -11.82 -11.36 -4.04
N VAL A 280 -11.04 -11.28 -2.98
CA VAL A 280 -9.60 -11.47 -2.98
C VAL A 280 -9.28 -12.69 -2.15
N THR A 281 -8.44 -13.56 -2.70
CA THR A 281 -7.80 -14.64 -1.96
C THR A 281 -6.37 -14.29 -1.66
N GLY A 282 -5.86 -14.80 -0.54
CA GLY A 282 -4.46 -14.67 -0.13
C GLY A 282 -4.14 -15.60 1.02
N MET A 283 -2.97 -15.40 1.62
CA MET A 283 -2.49 -16.18 2.76
C MET A 283 -2.06 -15.27 3.90
N THR A 284 -2.25 -15.73 5.13
CA THR A 284 -1.54 -15.14 6.27
C THR A 284 -0.05 -15.45 6.15
N ARG A 285 0.79 -14.55 6.64
CA ARG A 285 2.23 -14.75 6.67
C ARG A 285 2.85 -14.09 7.89
N TYR A 286 4.03 -14.57 8.29
CA TYR A 286 4.80 -14.03 9.41
C TYR A 286 4.01 -14.05 10.72
N ALA A 287 4.19 -13.05 11.58
CA ALA A 287 3.68 -12.97 12.94
C ALA A 287 2.15 -12.78 13.06
N CYS A 288 1.35 -13.66 12.46
CA CYS A 288 -0.09 -13.71 12.67
C CYS A 288 -0.42 -14.45 13.97
N MET A 289 -1.23 -13.82 14.82
CA MET A 289 -1.43 -14.25 16.20
C MET A 289 -2.91 -14.46 16.51
N TRP A 290 -3.18 -15.51 17.29
CA TRP A 290 -4.45 -15.74 17.94
C TRP A 290 -4.53 -14.92 19.23
N VAL A 291 -5.64 -14.21 19.39
CA VAL A 291 -5.93 -13.35 20.53
C VAL A 291 -7.15 -13.89 21.26
N GLU A 292 -7.07 -14.05 22.58
CA GLU A 292 -8.20 -14.43 23.44
C GLU A 292 -8.40 -13.34 24.49
N ASN A 293 -9.63 -12.82 24.62
CA ASN A 293 -9.98 -11.81 25.62
C ASN A 293 -9.05 -10.58 25.64
N GLY A 294 -8.51 -10.21 24.47
CA GLY A 294 -7.59 -9.08 24.31
C GLY A 294 -6.14 -9.36 24.67
N GLU A 295 -5.74 -10.63 24.80
CA GLU A 295 -4.36 -11.04 25.02
C GLU A 295 -3.86 -11.94 23.90
N ILE A 296 -2.61 -11.72 23.44
CA ILE A 296 -1.99 -12.60 22.44
C ILE A 296 -1.63 -13.93 23.10
N VAL A 297 -2.23 -15.01 22.62
CA VAL A 297 -2.07 -16.36 23.20
C VAL A 297 -1.06 -17.19 22.43
N ALA A 298 -1.17 -17.27 21.10
CA ALA A 298 -0.33 -18.14 20.29
C ALA A 298 -0.19 -17.64 18.84
N PRO A 299 0.92 -17.93 18.15
CA PRO A 299 0.97 -17.79 16.69
C PRO A 299 0.00 -18.78 16.04
N ILE A 300 -0.53 -18.45 14.88
CA ILE A 300 -1.37 -19.38 14.11
C ILE A 300 -0.54 -20.15 13.07
N GLU A 301 -1.06 -21.29 12.60
CA GLU A 301 -0.59 -21.87 11.33
C GLU A 301 -0.97 -20.94 10.16
N ASP A 302 -0.22 -20.99 9.05
CA ASP A 302 -0.54 -20.19 7.87
C ASP A 302 -1.91 -20.63 7.31
N MET A 303 -2.82 -19.66 7.16
CA MET A 303 -4.19 -19.89 6.68
C MET A 303 -4.42 -19.20 5.34
N ARG A 304 -5.25 -19.81 4.48
CA ARG A 304 -5.82 -19.13 3.32
C ARG A 304 -7.07 -18.37 3.70
N PHE A 305 -7.26 -17.23 3.06
CA PHE A 305 -8.49 -16.46 3.16
C PHE A 305 -9.09 -16.20 1.78
N ASP A 306 -10.39 -15.91 1.77
CA ASP A 306 -11.12 -15.42 0.62
C ASP A 306 -12.23 -14.47 1.10
N VAL A 307 -12.06 -13.17 0.84
CA VAL A 307 -12.90 -12.10 1.40
C VAL A 307 -13.36 -11.14 0.31
N SER A 308 -14.58 -10.60 0.40
CA SER A 308 -15.02 -9.50 -0.46
C SER A 308 -14.51 -8.18 0.11
N MET A 309 -13.81 -7.39 -0.71
CA MET A 309 -13.35 -6.08 -0.28
C MET A 309 -14.49 -5.08 -0.07
N LEU A 310 -15.63 -5.28 -0.73
CA LEU A 310 -16.84 -4.47 -0.47
C LEU A 310 -17.42 -4.73 0.93
N ASP A 311 -17.19 -5.91 1.50
CA ASP A 311 -17.64 -6.26 2.85
C ASP A 311 -16.59 -5.82 3.88
N VAL A 312 -15.31 -6.17 3.67
CA VAL A 312 -14.17 -5.82 4.55
C VAL A 312 -14.04 -4.31 4.76
N TRP A 313 -14.18 -3.51 3.71
CA TRP A 313 -14.14 -2.04 3.78
C TRP A 313 -15.54 -1.41 3.93
N GLY A 314 -16.59 -2.23 3.90
CA GLY A 314 -17.98 -1.84 4.05
C GLY A 314 -18.52 -2.20 5.43
N GLU A 315 -19.58 -3.01 5.45
CA GLU A 315 -20.33 -3.36 6.64
C GLU A 315 -19.53 -4.09 7.73
N ASP A 316 -18.41 -4.74 7.37
CA ASP A 316 -17.56 -5.43 8.34
C ASP A 316 -16.46 -4.54 8.94
N LEU A 317 -16.25 -3.31 8.44
CA LEU A 317 -15.26 -2.39 9.01
C LEU A 317 -15.78 -1.78 10.32
N LEU A 318 -15.19 -2.19 11.43
CA LEU A 318 -15.60 -1.79 12.78
C LEU A 318 -14.85 -0.55 13.29
N ALA A 319 -13.56 -0.43 12.96
CA ALA A 319 -12.72 0.67 13.39
C ALA A 319 -11.47 0.83 12.51
N VAL A 320 -10.94 2.04 12.47
CA VAL A 320 -9.68 2.40 11.81
C VAL A 320 -8.77 3.05 12.85
N THR A 321 -7.48 2.75 12.83
CA THR A 321 -6.54 3.27 13.84
C THR A 321 -6.35 4.79 13.73
N ASP A 322 -6.07 5.43 14.87
CA ASP A 322 -5.76 6.87 14.93
C ASP A 322 -4.34 7.22 14.44
N PHE A 323 -3.53 6.20 14.14
CA PHE A 323 -2.21 6.32 13.54
C PHE A 323 -2.17 5.65 12.17
N THR A 324 -1.19 6.07 11.37
CA THR A 324 -0.85 5.47 10.07
C THR A 324 0.63 5.16 10.02
N GLU A 325 1.01 4.20 9.20
CA GLU A 325 2.41 3.90 8.85
C GLU A 325 2.62 4.12 7.36
N VAL A 326 3.86 4.46 6.98
CA VAL A 326 4.26 4.54 5.57
C VAL A 326 4.87 3.20 5.19
N ASP A 327 4.28 2.55 4.19
CA ASP A 327 4.88 1.40 3.50
C ASP A 327 5.56 1.91 2.22
N PRO A 328 6.90 2.04 2.21
CA PRO A 328 7.63 2.56 1.05
C PRO A 328 7.69 1.52 -0.07
N SER A 329 7.91 1.98 -1.30
CA SER A 329 8.36 1.06 -2.35
C SER A 329 9.80 0.60 -2.06
N VAL A 330 9.97 -0.69 -1.75
CA VAL A 330 11.28 -1.29 -1.43
C VAL A 330 11.99 -1.91 -2.63
N GLY A 331 11.44 -1.75 -3.84
CA GLY A 331 12.05 -2.29 -5.06
C GLY A 331 13.39 -1.63 -5.37
N THR A 332 14.42 -2.43 -5.65
CA THR A 332 15.77 -1.94 -5.99
C THR A 332 16.30 -2.51 -7.30
N TYR A 333 15.45 -3.16 -8.09
CA TYR A 333 15.85 -3.73 -9.37
C TYR A 333 16.06 -2.61 -10.40
N TYR A 334 17.25 -2.56 -11.02
CA TYR A 334 17.79 -1.44 -11.81
C TYR A 334 18.05 -0.14 -11.02
N GLU A 335 17.06 0.35 -10.28
CA GLU A 335 17.15 1.56 -9.46
C GLU A 335 16.27 1.44 -8.21
N ARG A 336 16.47 2.35 -7.24
CA ARG A 336 15.58 2.44 -6.08
C ARG A 336 14.22 3.00 -6.53
N ALA A 337 13.17 2.22 -6.31
CA ALA A 337 11.82 2.60 -6.69
C ALA A 337 11.32 3.81 -5.87
N LEU A 338 10.56 4.68 -6.54
CA LEU A 338 9.75 5.72 -5.90
C LEU A 338 8.40 5.15 -5.47
N GLY A 339 7.73 5.89 -4.59
CA GLY A 339 6.37 5.61 -4.16
C GLY A 339 6.29 4.91 -2.81
N GLY A 340 5.09 4.44 -2.53
CA GLY A 340 4.70 3.93 -1.23
C GLY A 340 3.28 4.34 -0.93
N LYS A 341 2.80 3.92 0.23
CA LYS A 341 1.41 4.06 0.65
C LYS A 341 1.41 4.48 2.13
N LYS A 342 0.48 5.35 2.53
CA LYS A 342 0.28 5.68 3.95
C LYS A 342 -1.06 5.11 4.42
N LEU A 343 -0.99 4.23 5.41
CA LEU A 343 -2.08 3.30 5.71
C LEU A 343 -2.27 3.14 7.23
N PRO A 344 -3.52 3.10 7.73
CA PRO A 344 -3.83 2.75 9.12
C PRO A 344 -3.90 1.23 9.30
N GLY A 345 -4.13 0.79 10.53
CA GLY A 345 -4.70 -0.53 10.82
C GLY A 345 -6.23 -0.52 10.81
N MET A 346 -6.83 -1.69 10.67
CA MET A 346 -8.30 -1.84 10.60
C MET A 346 -8.79 -3.01 11.45
N LEU A 347 -9.89 -2.80 12.17
CA LEU A 347 -10.63 -3.86 12.86
C LEU A 347 -11.81 -4.30 12.00
N VAL A 348 -11.86 -5.58 11.65
CA VAL A 348 -12.84 -6.16 10.72
C VAL A 348 -13.61 -7.28 11.41
N LYS A 349 -14.94 -7.27 11.27
CA LYS A 349 -15.85 -8.19 11.97
C LYS A 349 -15.80 -9.63 11.45
N ASN A 350 -15.86 -9.80 10.13
CA ASN A 350 -16.05 -11.10 9.49
C ASN A 350 -15.01 -11.36 8.40
N PHE A 351 -13.78 -11.68 8.79
CA PHE A 351 -12.74 -12.09 7.87
C PHE A 351 -12.77 -13.62 7.68
N SER A 352 -12.95 -14.07 6.44
CA SER A 352 -13.23 -15.47 6.11
C SER A 352 -11.96 -16.24 5.76
N PHE A 353 -11.61 -17.24 6.58
CA PHE A 353 -10.53 -18.20 6.33
C PHE A 353 -11.09 -19.51 5.79
N THR A 354 -10.41 -20.11 4.82
CA THR A 354 -10.91 -21.25 4.04
C THR A 354 -10.09 -22.52 4.21
N LEU A 355 -8.78 -22.44 4.42
CA LEU A 355 -7.87 -23.57 4.57
C LEU A 355 -6.78 -23.30 5.60
#